data_AF-A0A0E4H533-F1
#
_entry.id   AF-A0A0E4H533-F1
#
_cell.length_a   1.000
_cell.length_b   1.000
_cell.length_c   1.000
_cell.angle_alpha   90.00
_cell.angle_beta   90.00
_cell.angle_gamma   90.00
#
_symmetry.space_group_name_H-M   'P 1'
#
loop_
_entity.id
_entity.type
_entity.pdbx_description
1 polymer ?
#
loop_
_entity_poly.entity_id
_entity_poly.type
_entity_poly.pdbx_seq_one_letter_code
_entity_poly.pdbx_strand_id
1 'polypeptide(L)'
;MCAECGVPVMVDSGISIFAESRSSCDKPELLMVDDFSEMNCVFAHGCRGWWYHGAAFFAPAKHNVWLSFGSSATEAARYYSRFEPTKLAGKWMFGTDWQ
;
A
#
# COMPACT_ATOMS: atom_id res chain seq x y z
N MET A 1 1.79 -0.25 -20.65
CA MET A 1 1.52 1.20 -20.60
C MET A 1 2.17 1.90 -19.41
N CYS A 2 1.71 1.79 -18.15
CA CYS A 2 2.30 2.55 -17.03
C CYS A 2 3.79 2.28 -16.83
N ALA A 3 4.21 1.00 -16.84
CA ALA A 3 5.62 0.60 -16.78
C ALA A 3 6.45 1.22 -17.92
N GLU A 4 5.96 1.13 -19.16
CA GLU A 4 6.62 1.72 -20.35
C GLU A 4 6.73 3.25 -20.28
N CYS A 5 5.76 3.90 -19.65
CA CYS A 5 5.76 5.36 -19.46
C CYS A 5 6.53 5.81 -18.21
N GLY A 6 7.04 4.89 -17.38
CA GLY A 6 7.71 5.21 -16.11
C GLY A 6 6.79 5.88 -15.07
N VAL A 7 5.47 5.67 -15.17
CA VAL A 7 4.48 6.28 -14.27
C VAL A 7 4.14 5.30 -13.14
N PRO A 8 4.24 5.71 -11.86
CA PRO A 8 3.86 4.83 -10.75
C PRO A 8 2.35 4.58 -10.75
N VAL A 9 1.96 3.37 -10.33
CA VAL A 9 0.55 3.00 -10.15
C VAL A 9 0.23 3.02 -8.68
N MET A 10 -0.76 3.83 -8.32
CA MET A 10 -1.32 3.84 -6.98
C MET A 10 -2.51 2.90 -6.92
N VAL A 11 -2.51 2.01 -5.93
CA VAL A 11 -3.62 1.09 -5.69
C VAL A 11 -4.29 1.47 -4.38
N ASP A 12 -5.57 1.79 -4.47
CA ASP A 12 -6.44 1.97 -3.33
C ASP A 12 -7.26 0.71 -3.11
N SER A 13 -6.80 -0.10 -2.15
CA SER A 13 -7.41 -1.36 -1.76
C SER A 13 -7.75 -1.32 -0.28
N GLY A 14 -8.98 -1.64 0.08
CA GLY A 14 -9.46 -1.52 1.44
C GLY A 14 -10.77 -2.25 1.67
N ILE A 15 -11.32 -2.07 2.86
CA ILE A 15 -12.63 -2.63 3.19
C ILE A 15 -13.69 -1.67 2.66
N SER A 16 -14.53 -2.16 1.75
CA SER A 16 -15.66 -1.40 1.22
C SER A 16 -16.85 -1.47 2.19
N ILE A 17 -17.60 -0.36 2.26
CA ILE A 17 -18.82 -0.23 3.06
C ILE A 17 -20.05 -0.84 2.36
N PHE A 18 -19.93 -1.22 1.09
CA PHE A 18 -21.02 -1.81 0.32
C PHE A 18 -21.10 -3.32 0.59
N ALA A 19 -22.29 -3.80 0.98
CA ALA A 19 -22.50 -5.17 1.44
C ALA A 19 -22.09 -6.27 0.43
N GLU A 20 -22.21 -5.98 -0.86
CA GLU A 20 -21.90 -6.93 -1.94
C GLU A 20 -20.44 -6.83 -2.43
N SER A 21 -19.63 -5.99 -1.78
CA SER A 21 -18.21 -5.89 -2.10
C SER A 21 -17.47 -7.17 -1.69
N ARG A 22 -16.53 -7.60 -2.54
CA ARG A 22 -15.72 -8.78 -2.29
C ARG A 22 -14.34 -8.36 -1.79
N SER A 23 -14.18 -8.28 -0.47
CA SER A 23 -12.89 -7.97 0.16
C SER A 23 -11.78 -8.96 -0.23
N SER A 24 -12.13 -10.15 -0.73
CA SER A 24 -11.16 -11.12 -1.25
C SER A 24 -10.44 -10.68 -2.53
N CYS A 25 -10.99 -9.70 -3.26
CA CYS A 25 -10.38 -9.08 -4.44
C CYS A 25 -9.43 -7.94 -4.09
N ASP A 26 -9.50 -7.41 -2.86
CA ASP A 26 -8.73 -6.24 -2.42
C ASP A 26 -7.36 -6.63 -1.83
N LYS A 27 -6.85 -7.85 -2.10
CA LYS A 27 -5.59 -8.31 -1.49
C LYS A 27 -4.40 -7.62 -2.16
N PRO A 28 -3.47 -7.02 -1.41
CA PRO A 28 -2.22 -6.50 -1.96
C PRO A 28 -1.35 -7.59 -2.59
N GLU A 29 -1.47 -8.83 -2.11
CA GLU A 29 -0.80 -10.01 -2.66
C GLU A 29 -1.31 -10.41 -4.05
N LEU A 30 -2.55 -10.03 -4.39
CA LEU A 30 -3.12 -10.21 -5.73
C LEU A 30 -2.77 -9.03 -6.65
N LEU A 31 -2.25 -7.94 -6.10
CA LEU A 31 -1.66 -6.88 -6.90
C LEU A 31 -0.35 -7.45 -7.41
N MET A 32 -0.25 -7.52 -8.73
CA MET A 32 0.78 -8.13 -9.57
C MET A 32 2.18 -7.50 -9.39
N VAL A 33 2.58 -7.18 -8.15
CA VAL A 33 3.86 -6.55 -7.79
C VAL A 33 5.04 -7.36 -8.31
N ASP A 34 4.92 -8.69 -8.27
CA ASP A 34 5.92 -9.60 -8.82
C ASP A 34 5.93 -9.65 -10.34
N ASP A 35 4.76 -9.56 -10.99
CA ASP A 35 4.68 -9.55 -12.46
C ASP A 35 5.12 -8.21 -13.06
N PHE A 36 5.11 -7.13 -12.27
CA PHE A 36 5.53 -5.78 -12.68
C PHE A 36 6.65 -5.22 -11.81
N SER A 37 7.73 -6.00 -11.66
CA SER A 37 8.89 -5.62 -10.84
C SER A 37 9.56 -4.30 -11.25
N GLU A 38 9.45 -3.90 -12.52
CA GLU A 38 10.04 -2.65 -13.04
C GLU A 38 9.14 -1.42 -12.83
N MET A 39 7.89 -1.63 -12.42
CA MET A 39 6.92 -0.56 -12.20
C MET A 39 6.81 -0.24 -10.72
N ASN A 40 6.87 1.04 -10.36
CA ASN A 40 6.62 1.47 -8.99
C ASN A 40 5.12 1.33 -8.66
N CYS A 41 4.84 0.64 -7.55
CA CYS A 41 3.50 0.48 -7.00
C CYS A 41 3.40 1.20 -5.65
N VAL A 42 2.36 2.01 -5.49
CA VAL A 42 2.08 2.75 -4.25
C VAL A 42 0.80 2.22 -3.64
N PHE A 43 0.87 1.66 -2.45
CA PHE A 43 -0.32 1.25 -1.70
C PHE A 43 -0.89 2.43 -0.93
N ALA A 44 -2.12 2.83 -1.28
CA ALA A 44 -2.82 3.92 -0.61
C ALA A 44 -3.15 3.57 0.84
N HIS A 45 -3.16 4.57 1.71
CA HIS A 45 -3.44 4.43 3.16
C HIS A 45 -2.51 3.44 3.88
N GLY A 46 -1.39 3.10 3.27
CA GLY A 46 -0.56 1.96 3.60
C GLY A 46 -1.38 0.69 3.79
N CYS A 47 -2.35 0.39 2.92
CA CYS A 47 -3.19 -0.81 2.98
C CYS A 47 -4.04 -0.91 4.27
N ARG A 48 -5.02 0.00 4.41
CA ARG A 48 -5.89 0.11 5.60
C ARG A 48 -6.51 -1.21 6.04
N GLY A 49 -6.56 -1.43 7.36
CA GLY A 49 -7.33 -2.51 7.99
C GLY A 49 -6.65 -3.87 7.85
N TRP A 50 -7.31 -4.83 7.19
CA TRP A 50 -6.84 -6.22 7.06
C TRP A 50 -5.47 -6.34 6.37
N TRP A 51 -5.08 -5.32 5.60
CA TRP A 51 -3.94 -5.37 4.69
C TRP A 51 -2.66 -4.76 5.25
N TYR A 52 -2.70 -4.16 6.44
CA TYR A 52 -1.51 -3.53 7.04
C TYR A 52 -0.35 -4.52 7.23
N HIS A 53 -0.63 -5.78 7.60
CA HIS A 53 0.41 -6.79 7.77
C HIS A 53 1.09 -7.09 6.43
N GLY A 54 0.33 -7.33 5.37
CA GLY A 54 0.88 -7.59 4.03
C GLY A 54 1.75 -6.43 3.57
N ALA A 55 1.26 -5.19 3.68
CA ALA A 55 2.06 -4.01 3.34
C ALA A 55 3.33 -3.87 4.19
N ALA A 56 3.26 -4.17 5.50
CA ALA A 56 4.44 -4.17 6.38
C ALA A 56 5.51 -5.17 5.94
N PHE A 57 5.09 -6.29 5.34
CA PHE A 57 5.99 -7.34 4.84
C PHE A 57 6.55 -7.01 3.46
N PHE A 58 5.70 -6.59 2.51
CA PHE A 58 6.10 -6.36 1.12
C PHE A 58 6.91 -5.09 0.92
N ALA A 59 6.51 -3.96 1.52
CA ALA A 59 7.15 -2.68 1.29
C ALA A 59 8.67 -2.68 1.57
N PRO A 60 9.18 -3.24 2.69
CA PRO A 60 10.62 -3.31 2.92
C PRO A 60 11.30 -4.42 2.09
N ALA A 61 10.58 -5.45 1.67
CA ALA A 61 11.13 -6.57 0.91
C ALA A 61 11.27 -6.28 -0.59
N LYS A 62 10.47 -5.37 -1.14
CA LYS A 62 10.41 -5.07 -2.57
C LYS A 62 10.86 -3.64 -2.84
N HIS A 63 11.78 -3.46 -3.78
CA HIS A 63 12.33 -2.14 -4.10
C HIS A 63 11.28 -1.21 -4.73
N ASN A 64 10.35 -1.75 -5.51
CA ASN A 64 9.33 -1.04 -6.27
C ASN A 64 8.00 -0.83 -5.52
N VAL A 65 7.90 -1.24 -4.25
CA VAL A 65 6.69 -1.04 -3.42
C VAL A 65 6.88 0.11 -2.45
N TRP A 66 5.86 0.97 -2.39
CA TRP A 66 5.80 2.18 -1.57
C TRP A 66 4.44 2.28 -0.86
N LEU A 67 4.39 3.03 0.24
CA LEU A 67 3.17 3.23 1.04
C LEU A 67 2.84 4.72 1.07
N SER A 68 1.60 5.10 0.74
CA SER A 68 1.14 6.48 0.96
C SER A 68 0.29 6.59 2.22
N PHE A 69 0.37 7.75 2.89
CA PHE A 69 -0.45 8.09 4.03
C PHE A 69 -1.04 9.49 3.87
N GLY A 70 -2.31 9.62 4.26
CA GLY A 70 -3.00 10.91 4.40
C GLY A 70 -3.59 11.08 5.79
N SER A 71 -4.89 11.38 5.88
CA SER A 71 -5.61 11.55 7.16
C SER A 71 -5.54 10.31 8.08
N SER A 72 -5.24 9.14 7.52
CA SER A 72 -5.08 7.85 8.21
C SER A 72 -3.70 7.60 8.83
N ALA A 73 -2.74 8.52 8.67
CA ALA A 73 -1.34 8.32 9.08
C ALA A 73 -1.16 7.92 10.56
N THR A 74 -2.01 8.43 11.47
CA THR A 74 -1.91 8.14 12.91
C THR A 74 -2.21 6.66 13.23
N GLU A 75 -3.22 6.09 12.60
CA GLU A 75 -3.60 4.68 12.81
C GLU A 75 -2.55 3.75 12.22
N ALA A 76 -2.12 4.04 10.99
CA ALA A 76 -1.06 3.31 10.32
C ALA A 76 0.25 3.36 11.11
N ALA A 77 0.68 4.53 11.60
CA ALA A 77 1.89 4.66 12.41
C ALA A 77 1.82 3.80 13.68
N ARG A 78 0.66 3.76 14.37
CA ARG A 78 0.47 2.88 15.52
C ARG A 78 0.59 1.42 15.14
N TYR A 79 0.02 1.00 14.02
CA TYR A 79 0.12 -0.39 13.57
C TYR A 79 1.55 -0.77 13.18
N TYR A 80 2.20 0.05 12.35
CA TYR A 80 3.54 -0.20 11.83
C TYR A 80 4.64 -0.11 12.89
N SER A 81 4.39 0.51 14.04
CA SER A 81 5.31 0.48 15.18
C SER A 81 5.62 -0.92 15.71
N ARG A 82 4.80 -1.92 15.35
CA ARG A 82 4.99 -3.34 15.72
C ARG A 82 5.94 -4.11 14.80
N PHE A 83 6.41 -3.48 13.72
CA PHE A 83 7.29 -4.08 12.71
C PHE A 83 8.68 -3.44 12.78
N GLU A 84 9.31 -3.21 11.62
CA GLU A 84 10.59 -2.54 11.47
C GLU A 84 10.36 -1.09 11.00
N PRO A 85 9.94 -0.16 11.88
CA PRO A 85 9.48 1.17 11.49
C PRO A 85 10.56 1.98 10.76
N THR A 86 11.84 1.79 11.07
CA THR A 86 12.94 2.48 10.38
C THR A 86 13.07 2.06 8.92
N LYS A 87 12.90 0.77 8.60
CA LYS A 87 12.91 0.27 7.22
C LYS A 87 11.68 0.71 6.46
N LEU A 88 10.52 0.67 7.14
CA LEU A 88 9.25 1.10 6.57
C LEU A 88 9.24 2.60 6.29
N ALA A 89 9.77 3.44 7.17
CA ALA A 89 9.80 4.90 6.99
C ALA A 89 10.49 5.32 5.68
N GLY A 90 11.50 4.58 5.23
CA GLY A 90 12.15 4.81 3.93
C GLY A 90 11.26 4.53 2.71
N LYS A 91 10.06 3.97 2.91
CA LYS A 91 9.06 3.64 1.88
C LYS A 91 7.81 4.50 1.96
N TRP A 92 7.77 5.48 2.85
CA TRP A 92 6.57 6.27 3.11
C TRP A 92 6.50 7.51 2.22
N MET A 93 5.31 7.77 1.71
CA MET A 93 4.94 8.99 0.99
C MET A 93 3.78 9.64 1.74
N PHE A 94 3.76 10.97 1.82
CA PHE A 94 2.67 11.71 2.45
C PHE A 94 1.91 12.50 1.40
N GLY A 95 0.60 12.29 1.34
CA GLY A 95 -0.33 12.99 0.47
C GLY A 95 -1.57 13.36 1.26
N THR A 96 -2.22 14.48 0.93
CA THR A 96 -3.36 14.96 1.72
C THR A 96 -4.57 14.04 1.67
N ASP A 97 -4.73 13.30 0.56
CA ASP A 97 -5.72 12.24 0.35
C ASP A 97 -7.08 12.58 0.97
N TRP A 98 -7.68 13.67 0.48
CA TRP A 98 -9.00 14.17 0.92
C TRP A 98 -10.12 13.23 0.44
N GLN A 99 -10.19 12.05 1.03
CA GLN A 99 -11.30 11.10 0.91
C GLN A 99 -12.35 11.31 2.00
#